data_AF-A0A1Q3BKT0-F1
#
_entry.id   AF-A0A1Q3BKT0-F1
#
_cell.length_a   1.000
_cell.length_b   1.000
_cell.length_c   1.000
_cell.angle_alpha   90.00
_cell.angle_beta   90.00
_cell.angle_gamma   90.00
#
_symmetry.space_group_name_H-M   'P 1'
#
loop_
_entity.id
_entity.type
_entity.pdbx_description
1 polymer ?
#
loop_
_entity_poly.entity_id
_entity_poly.type
_entity_poly.pdbx_seq_one_letter_code
_entity_poly.pdbx_strand_id
1 'polypeptide(L)'
;RPYTKTLNNWDFPKFYEGKGMWVSVDPDLDDELQSFARCLRGSELVGLNCIEQYLPHRVAKQFGLDQDLPGYVARANDSANSREIAWSNYSRPISDVKLYIPSRLFEADVTWKQSALVLQTASNGILHS
;
A
#
# COMPACT_ATOMS: atom_id res chain seq x y z
N ARG A 1 8.47 -2.19 -9.32
CA ARG A 1 7.11 -2.61 -8.87
C ARG A 1 6.19 -2.73 -10.09
N PRO A 2 5.65 -3.91 -10.46
CA PRO A 2 4.66 -4.02 -11.55
C PRO A 2 3.27 -3.63 -11.01
N TYR A 3 2.27 -3.16 -11.76
CA TYR A 3 1.50 -3.94 -12.74
C TYR A 3 0.87 -3.10 -13.88
N THR A 4 1.06 -1.79 -13.90
CA THR A 4 0.53 -0.95 -14.98
C THR A 4 1.62 -0.74 -16.02
N LYS A 5 1.44 -1.30 -17.22
CA LYS A 5 2.13 -0.77 -18.41
C LYS A 5 1.84 0.72 -18.46
N THR A 6 2.82 1.54 -18.84
CA THR A 6 2.59 2.96 -19.14
C THR A 6 1.46 3.03 -20.18
N LEU A 7 0.24 3.30 -19.71
CA LEU A 7 -0.88 3.57 -20.59
C LEU A 7 -0.66 4.99 -21.08
N ASN A 8 -0.54 5.15 -22.40
CA ASN A 8 -0.52 6.46 -23.01
C ASN A 8 -1.83 7.17 -22.60
N ASN A 9 -1.74 8.40 -22.08
CA ASN A 9 -2.85 9.22 -21.57
C ASN A 9 -3.42 8.84 -20.19
N TRP A 10 -2.68 8.12 -19.35
CA TRP A 10 -3.05 7.93 -17.94
C TRP A 10 -2.34 8.96 -17.06
N ASP A 11 -3.09 9.86 -16.44
CA ASP A 11 -2.56 10.74 -15.39
C ASP A 11 -2.29 9.91 -14.14
N PHE A 12 -1.01 9.86 -13.74
CA PHE A 12 -0.62 9.10 -12.57
C PHE A 12 -1.20 9.74 -11.31
N PRO A 13 -1.73 8.92 -10.38
CA PRO A 13 -2.04 9.39 -9.04
C PRO A 13 -0.80 10.07 -8.41
N LYS A 14 -0.98 11.14 -7.63
CA LYS A 14 0.09 11.86 -6.93
C LYS A 14 0.84 10.97 -5.94
N PHE A 15 0.19 9.92 -5.44
CA PHE A 15 0.83 8.89 -4.62
C PHE A 15 1.56 7.79 -5.44
N TYR A 16 1.69 7.98 -6.75
CA TYR A 16 2.34 7.07 -7.70
C TYR A 16 3.39 7.80 -8.55
N GLU A 17 4.24 8.56 -7.88
CA GLU A 17 5.26 9.40 -8.49
C GLU A 17 6.53 8.64 -8.88
N GLY A 18 7.25 9.19 -9.87
CA GLY A 18 8.51 8.62 -10.37
C GLY A 18 9.63 8.63 -9.33
N LYS A 19 9.57 9.57 -8.38
CA LYS A 19 10.54 9.75 -7.30
C LYS A 19 9.84 9.61 -5.95
N GLY A 20 10.52 9.01 -4.98
CA GLY A 20 10.02 8.93 -3.62
C GLY A 20 10.04 10.30 -2.95
N MET A 21 9.01 10.60 -2.16
CA MET A 21 8.87 11.90 -1.50
C MET A 21 8.20 11.77 -0.13
N TRP A 22 8.55 12.69 0.77
CA TRP A 22 7.84 12.88 2.03
C TRP A 22 6.78 13.95 1.86
N VAL A 23 5.59 13.69 2.37
CA VAL A 23 4.44 14.59 2.34
C VAL A 23 3.95 14.77 3.77
N SER A 24 3.76 16.02 4.19
CA SER A 24 3.02 16.32 5.41
C SER A 24 1.53 16.20 5.13
N VAL A 25 0.83 15.39 5.92
CA VAL A 25 -0.61 15.20 5.82
C VAL A 25 -1.30 16.21 6.73
N ASP A 26 -1.88 17.20 6.08
CA ASP A 26 -2.50 18.37 6.69
C ASP A 26 -3.96 18.42 6.21
N PRO A 27 -4.90 19.03 6.96
CA PRO A 27 -6.29 19.16 6.53
C PRO A 27 -6.47 19.93 5.21
N ASP A 28 -5.48 20.75 4.83
CA ASP A 28 -5.46 21.52 3.59
C ASP A 28 -4.73 20.80 2.44
N LEU A 29 -4.27 19.56 2.66
CA LEU A 29 -3.62 18.75 1.64
C LEU A 29 -4.63 18.34 0.55
N ASP A 30 -4.14 18.09 -0.65
CA ASP A 30 -4.93 17.55 -1.75
C ASP A 30 -5.75 16.30 -1.37
N ASP A 31 -7.02 16.28 -1.80
CA ASP A 31 -7.99 15.23 -1.48
C ASP A 31 -7.50 13.82 -1.84
N GLU A 32 -6.72 13.69 -2.91
CA GLU A 32 -6.16 12.43 -3.37
C GLU A 32 -5.16 11.87 -2.34
N LEU A 33 -4.25 12.73 -1.87
CA LEU A 33 -3.25 12.38 -0.87
C LEU A 33 -3.87 12.17 0.51
N GLN A 34 -4.89 12.96 0.88
CA GLN A 34 -5.66 12.72 2.10
C GLN A 34 -6.38 11.36 2.07
N SER A 35 -6.99 11.01 0.93
CA SER A 35 -7.67 9.73 0.75
C SER A 35 -6.67 8.57 0.82
N PHE A 36 -5.49 8.73 0.22
CA PHE A 36 -4.42 7.75 0.32
C PHE A 36 -3.94 7.56 1.76
N ALA A 37 -3.70 8.66 2.50
CA ALA A 37 -3.34 8.59 3.92
C ALA A 37 -4.45 7.92 4.76
N ARG A 38 -5.73 8.21 4.47
CA ARG A 38 -6.88 7.58 5.15
C ARG A 38 -6.92 6.07 4.93
N CYS A 39 -6.61 5.60 3.72
CA CYS A 39 -6.50 4.18 3.40
C CYS A 39 -5.34 3.47 4.11
N LEU A 40 -4.31 4.20 4.55
CA LEU A 40 -3.19 3.62 5.30
C LEU A 40 -3.42 3.64 6.81
N ARG A 41 -4.45 4.33 7.30
CA ARG A 41 -4.78 4.42 8.71
C ARG A 41 -5.60 3.22 9.17
N GLY A 42 -5.16 2.56 10.24
CA GLY A 42 -5.95 1.55 10.94
C GLY A 42 -7.30 2.12 11.40
N SER A 43 -8.38 1.39 11.14
CA SER A 43 -9.74 1.83 11.42
C SER A 43 -10.72 0.66 11.49
N GLU A 44 -11.97 0.93 11.81
CA GLU A 44 -13.06 -0.03 11.61
C GLU A 44 -13.84 0.34 10.35
N LEU A 45 -14.10 -0.66 9.51
CA LEU A 45 -14.87 -0.49 8.28
C LEU A 45 -16.28 -1.03 8.48
N VAL A 46 -17.25 -0.23 8.06
CA VAL A 46 -18.67 -0.59 8.06
C VAL A 46 -18.99 -1.39 6.79
N GLY A 47 -19.31 -2.66 6.96
CA GLY A 47 -19.92 -3.49 5.93
C GLY A 47 -21.45 -3.48 6.00
N LEU A 48 -22.07 -4.19 5.05
CA LEU A 48 -23.54 -4.31 4.96
C LEU A 48 -24.14 -4.82 6.27
N ASN A 49 -23.54 -5.86 6.87
CA ASN A 49 -24.01 -6.50 8.10
C ASN A 49 -22.87 -6.75 9.12
N CYS A 50 -21.74 -6.06 9.00
CA CYS A 50 -20.59 -6.25 9.89
C CYS A 50 -19.83 -4.94 10.09
N ILE A 51 -19.02 -4.92 11.15
CA ILE A 51 -17.97 -3.93 11.38
C ILE A 51 -16.69 -4.72 11.57
N GLU A 52 -15.67 -4.44 10.77
CA GLU A 52 -14.42 -5.21 10.77
C GLU A 52 -13.22 -4.32 11.00
N GLN A 53 -12.24 -4.83 11.74
CA GLN A 53 -10.98 -4.12 11.98
C GLN A 53 -10.12 -4.15 10.72
N TYR A 54 -9.88 -2.98 10.16
CA TYR A 54 -8.99 -2.76 9.05
C TYR A 54 -7.58 -2.45 9.54
N LEU A 55 -6.66 -3.36 9.24
CA LEU A 55 -5.26 -3.32 9.65
C LEU A 55 -4.35 -3.25 8.41
N PRO A 56 -4.26 -2.07 7.76
CA PRO A 56 -3.57 -1.91 6.47
C PRO A 56 -2.08 -2.25 6.52
N HIS A 57 -1.43 -2.08 7.67
CA HIS A 57 0.01 -2.32 7.87
C HIS A 57 0.47 -3.70 7.35
N ARG A 58 -0.38 -4.74 7.46
CA ARG A 58 -0.06 -6.11 7.00
C ARG A 58 0.15 -6.18 5.50
N VAL A 59 -0.70 -5.53 4.73
CA VAL A 59 -0.66 -5.52 3.27
C VAL A 59 0.29 -4.45 2.77
N ALA A 60 0.29 -3.29 3.41
CA ALA A 60 1.15 -2.16 3.07
C ALA A 60 2.65 -2.56 3.09
N LYS A 61 3.06 -3.39 4.06
CA LYS A 61 4.40 -4.00 4.11
C LYS A 61 4.78 -4.77 2.85
N GLN A 62 3.85 -5.51 2.22
CA GLN A 62 4.12 -6.24 0.97
C GLN A 62 4.42 -5.31 -0.20
N PHE A 63 3.89 -4.09 -0.15
CA PHE A 63 4.15 -3.03 -1.11
C PHE A 63 5.23 -2.06 -0.65
N GLY A 64 6.04 -2.42 0.35
CA GLY A 64 7.10 -1.55 0.90
C GLY A 64 6.58 -0.24 1.48
N LEU A 65 5.33 -0.23 1.93
CA LEU A 65 4.67 0.86 2.66
C LEU A 65 4.57 0.45 4.13
N ASP A 66 5.71 0.24 4.79
CA ASP A 66 5.76 -0.10 6.23
C ASP A 66 5.68 1.17 7.08
N GLN A 67 4.64 1.95 6.86
CA GLN A 67 4.35 3.16 7.64
C GLN A 67 3.13 2.91 8.51
N ASP A 68 3.38 2.77 9.81
CA ASP A 68 2.32 2.77 10.80
C ASP A 68 1.86 4.22 10.99
N LEU A 69 0.75 4.58 10.34
CA LEU A 69 0.06 5.82 10.71
C LEU A 69 -0.60 5.62 12.07
N PRO A 70 -0.44 6.57 13.02
CA PRO A 70 -1.09 6.46 14.32
C PRO A 70 -2.60 6.31 14.13
N GLY A 71 -3.12 5.20 14.64
CA GLY A 71 -4.53 4.85 14.52
C GLY A 71 -4.92 3.97 15.68
N TYR A 72 -5.43 4.57 16.75
CA TYR A 72 -6.12 3.79 17.78
C TYR A 72 -7.42 3.26 17.16
N VAL A 73 -7.51 1.94 17.00
CA VAL A 73 -8.71 1.23 16.55
C VAL A 73 -9.39 0.64 17.78
N ALA A 74 -10.04 1.50 18.56
CA ALA A 74 -11.01 1.03 19.55
C ALA A 74 -12.04 0.17 18.82
N ARG A 75 -12.40 -0.99 19.37
CA ARG A 75 -13.54 -1.70 18.82
C ARG A 75 -14.82 -0.93 19.12
N ALA A 76 -15.61 -0.65 18.10
CA ALA A 76 -16.99 -0.25 18.29
C ALA A 76 -17.74 -1.50 18.78
N ASN A 77 -17.85 -1.61 20.10
CA ASN A 77 -18.67 -2.64 20.74
C ASN A 77 -20.12 -2.56 20.22
N ASP A 78 -20.88 -3.65 20.32
CA ASP A 78 -22.31 -3.81 19.94
C ASP A 78 -23.25 -2.82 20.66
N SER A 79 -23.06 -1.55 20.36
CA SER A 79 -23.89 -0.43 20.77
C SER A 79 -24.74 -0.03 19.57
N ALA A 80 -25.92 0.55 19.83
CA ALA A 80 -26.85 0.96 18.79
C ALA A 80 -26.24 1.92 17.74
N ASN A 81 -25.11 2.57 18.06
CA ASN A 81 -24.45 3.59 17.23
C ASN A 81 -23.06 3.17 16.72
N SER A 82 -22.73 1.86 16.76
CA SER A 82 -21.39 1.36 16.40
C SER A 82 -20.99 1.70 14.97
N ARG A 83 -21.97 1.67 14.05
CA ARG A 83 -21.80 1.98 12.63
C ARG A 83 -21.43 3.45 12.40
N GLU A 84 -22.13 4.37 13.05
CA GLU A 84 -21.90 5.81 12.96
C GLU A 84 -20.53 6.17 13.55
N ILE A 85 -20.17 5.54 14.68
CA ILE A 85 -18.86 5.72 15.32
C ILE A 85 -17.73 5.24 14.40
N ALA A 86 -17.86 4.04 13.82
CA ALA A 86 -16.88 3.52 12.88
C ALA A 86 -16.72 4.44 11.66
N TRP A 87 -17.82 4.90 11.07
CA TRP A 87 -17.79 5.82 9.94
C TRP A 87 -17.15 7.18 10.29
N SER A 88 -17.48 7.76 11.43
CA SER A 88 -16.90 9.01 11.92
C SER A 88 -15.39 8.85 12.18
N ASN A 89 -14.97 7.74 12.79
CA ASN A 89 -13.57 7.43 13.03
C ASN A 89 -12.79 7.21 11.74
N TYR A 90 -13.40 6.59 10.72
CA TYR A 90 -12.80 6.44 9.40
C TYR A 90 -12.71 7.77 8.65
N SER A 91 -13.72 8.64 8.77
CA SER A 91 -13.81 9.89 8.01
C SER A 91 -13.02 11.05 8.63
N ARG A 92 -12.66 10.95 9.92
CA ARG A 92 -11.95 12.04 10.61
C ARG A 92 -10.69 12.47 9.85
N PRO A 93 -10.40 13.78 9.78
CA PRO A 93 -9.16 14.30 9.18
C PRO A 93 -7.92 13.61 9.75
N ILE A 94 -6.87 13.57 8.95
CA ILE A 94 -5.53 13.20 9.40
C ILE A 94 -4.74 14.51 9.46
N SER A 95 -4.13 14.79 10.61
CA SER A 95 -3.24 15.94 10.77
C SER A 95 -1.92 15.47 11.37
N ASP A 96 -0.87 16.24 11.13
CA ASP A 96 0.41 16.12 11.82
C ASP A 96 1.14 14.78 11.59
N VAL A 97 0.87 14.12 10.46
CA VAL A 97 1.56 12.88 10.06
C VAL A 97 2.39 13.10 8.82
N LYS A 98 3.64 12.64 8.84
CA LYS A 98 4.48 12.58 7.65
C LYS A 98 4.31 11.23 6.96
N LEU A 99 3.84 11.26 5.72
CA LEU A 99 3.68 10.11 4.86
C LEU A 99 4.82 10.06 3.86
N TYR A 100 5.50 8.93 3.76
CA TYR A 100 6.46 8.67 2.69
C TYR A 100 5.78 7.95 1.53
N ILE A 101 5.82 8.57 0.38
CA ILE A 101 5.33 8.01 -0.88
C ILE A 101 6.55 7.42 -1.58
N PRO A 102 6.67 6.10 -1.68
CA PRO A 102 7.80 5.46 -2.36
C PRO A 102 7.73 5.68 -3.87
N SER A 103 8.89 5.77 -4.51
CA SER A 103 9.00 5.81 -5.98
C SER A 103 8.34 4.59 -6.62
N ARG A 104 7.55 4.81 -7.68
CA ARG A 104 7.04 3.71 -8.53
C ARG A 104 8.15 3.01 -9.34
N LEU A 105 9.22 3.73 -9.63
CA LEU A 105 10.38 3.26 -10.40
C LEU A 105 11.36 2.45 -9.55
N PHE A 106 11.00 2.12 -8.30
CA PHE A 106 11.83 1.24 -7.47
C PHE A 106 12.04 -0.11 -8.18
N GLU A 107 13.25 -0.27 -8.70
CA GLU A 107 13.82 -1.55 -9.10
C GLU A 107 14.13 -2.31 -7.82
N ALA A 108 13.43 -3.43 -7.62
CA ALA A 108 13.87 -4.35 -6.59
C ALA A 108 15.20 -4.92 -7.10
N ASP A 109 16.29 -4.71 -6.36
CA ASP A 109 17.59 -5.37 -6.58
C ASP A 109 17.45 -6.88 -6.36
N VAL A 110 16.65 -7.54 -7.19
CA VAL A 110 16.58 -9.00 -7.25
C VAL A 110 17.69 -9.39 -8.21
N THR A 111 18.90 -9.51 -7.67
CA THR A 111 20.01 -10.14 -8.39
C THR A 111 19.56 -11.57 -8.73
N TRP A 112 19.10 -11.80 -9.97
CA TRP A 112 18.62 -13.12 -10.41
C TRP A 112 19.80 -14.06 -10.66
N LYS A 113 20.46 -14.55 -9.60
CA LYS A 113 21.50 -15.59 -9.71
C LYS A 113 20.92 -17.00 -9.71
N GLN A 114 19.84 -17.27 -10.45
CA GLN A 114 19.36 -18.64 -10.64
C GLN A 114 18.83 -18.86 -12.07
N SER A 115 19.76 -19.12 -12.98
CA SER A 115 19.48 -19.78 -14.28
C SER A 115 20.73 -20.27 -15.03
N ALA A 116 21.95 -19.93 -14.60
CA ALA A 116 23.17 -20.40 -15.28
C ALA A 116 23.47 -21.91 -15.08
N LEU A 117 22.97 -22.56 -14.03
CA LEU A 117 23.25 -23.98 -13.77
C LEU A 117 22.36 -24.96 -14.54
N VAL A 118 21.20 -24.52 -15.06
CA VAL A 118 20.29 -25.41 -15.79
C VAL A 118 20.69 -25.56 -17.26
N LEU A 119 21.43 -24.61 -17.83
CA LEU A 119 21.90 -24.72 -19.21
C LEU A 119 23.18 -25.55 -19.36
N GLN A 120 24.00 -25.65 -18.31
CA GLN A 120 25.27 -26.38 -18.39
C GLN A 120 25.10 -27.90 -18.24
N THR A 121 24.01 -28.36 -17.59
CA THR A 121 23.65 -29.78 -17.54
C THR A 121 22.96 -30.27 -18.82
N ALA A 122 22.35 -29.37 -19.60
CA ALA A 122 21.72 -29.71 -20.89
C ALA A 122 22.71 -29.82 -22.07
N SER A 123 23.88 -29.17 -21.99
CA SER A 123 24.87 -29.17 -23.07
C SER A 123 25.85 -30.35 -23.07
N ASN A 124 25.90 -31.15 -22.01
CA ASN A 124 26.88 -32.25 -21.87
C ASN A 124 26.31 -33.64 -22.20
N GLY A 125 25.08 -33.72 -22.73
CA GLY A 125 24.34 -34.99 -22.89
C GLY A 125 24.22 -35.56 -24.30
N ILE A 126 24.86 -34.98 -25.32
CA ILE A 126 24.77 -35.51 -26.70
C ILE A 126 26.15 -35.45 -27.34
N LEU A 127 26.87 -36.58 -27.33
CA LEU A 127 27.77 -37.13 -28.37
C LEU A 127 28.62 -38.25 -27.74
N HIS A 128 28.18 -39.51 -27.89
CA HIS A 128 28.97 -40.71 -28.25
C HIS A 128 28.31 -42.00 -27.72
N SER A 129 27.68 -42.74 -28.65
CA SER A 129 27.76 -44.20 -28.73
C SER A 129 27.51 -44.60 -30.17
#